data_AF-A0A8J4Y6T2-F1
#
_entry.id   AF-A0A8J4Y6T2-F1
#
_cell.length_a   1.000
_cell.length_b   1.000
_cell.length_c   1.000
_cell.angle_alpha   90.00
_cell.angle_beta   90.00
_cell.angle_gamma   90.00
#
_symmetry.space_group_name_H-M   'P 1'
#
loop_
_entity.id
_entity.type
_entity.pdbx_description
1 polymer ?
#
loop_
_entity_poly.entity_id
_entity_poly.type
_entity_poly.pdbx_seq_one_letter_code
_entity_poly.pdbx_strand_id
1 'polypeptide(L)'
;MPADVKRAMVSALKDKAQENPPRIQLDPTPTNPERKTQADFVTSNFTKLLDNFGLTQKLLHQDPEKWKDLPEFAEANKTFQNIKVVNDFGERGVALMQEYNALLTKNE
;
A
#
# COMPACT_ATOMS: atom_id res chain seq x y z
N MET A 1 -6.42 -9.27 -8.84
CA MET A 1 -5.35 -8.60 -9.63
C MET A 1 -4.83 -9.53 -10.70
N PRO A 2 -4.63 -9.05 -11.94
CA PRO A 2 -3.97 -9.77 -13.01
C PRO A 2 -2.53 -10.15 -12.66
N ALA A 3 -2.01 -11.23 -13.26
CA ALA A 3 -0.64 -11.69 -13.03
C ALA A 3 0.41 -10.67 -13.53
N ASP A 4 0.15 -10.00 -14.64
CA ASP A 4 1.05 -9.00 -15.24
C ASP A 4 1.31 -7.82 -14.30
N VAL A 5 0.27 -7.34 -13.61
CA VAL A 5 0.40 -6.25 -12.62
C VAL A 5 1.27 -6.70 -11.45
N LYS A 6 1.11 -7.94 -10.96
CA LYS A 6 1.95 -8.47 -9.89
C LYS A 6 3.41 -8.61 -10.33
N ARG A 7 3.65 -9.06 -11.57
CA ARG A 7 5.01 -9.15 -12.14
C ARG A 7 5.66 -7.77 -12.22
N ALA A 8 4.92 -6.75 -12.66
CA ALA A 8 5.39 -5.36 -12.68
C ALA A 8 5.75 -4.86 -11.27
N MET A 9 4.91 -5.14 -10.27
CA MET A 9 5.18 -4.80 -8.86
C MET A 9 6.43 -5.49 -8.32
N VAL A 10 6.63 -6.79 -8.61
CA VAL A 10 7.83 -7.53 -8.20
C VAL A 10 9.08 -6.99 -8.90
N SER A 11 8.95 -6.55 -10.15
CA SER A 11 10.05 -5.89 -10.87
C SER A 11 10.43 -4.56 -10.21
N ALA A 12 9.45 -3.75 -9.82
CA ALA A 12 9.66 -2.46 -9.15
C ALA A 12 10.32 -2.61 -7.77
N LEU A 13 10.19 -3.76 -7.10
CA LEU A 13 10.89 -4.03 -5.83
C LEU A 13 12.42 -4.05 -5.95
N LYS A 14 12.96 -4.22 -7.16
CA LYS A 14 14.41 -4.22 -7.39
C LYS A 14 15.01 -2.82 -7.35
N ASP A 15 14.19 -1.78 -7.45
CA ASP A 15 14.64 -0.40 -7.36
C ASP A 15 15.04 -0.04 -5.92
N LYS A 16 16.08 0.80 -5.78
CA LYS A 16 16.74 1.06 -4.49
C LYS A 16 15.77 1.63 -3.45
N ALA A 17 15.93 1.16 -2.21
CA ALA A 17 15.12 1.63 -1.09
C ALA A 17 15.51 3.06 -0.76
N GLN A 18 14.53 3.97 -0.73
CA GLN A 18 14.68 5.28 -0.12
C GLN A 18 14.18 5.21 1.32
N GLU A 19 14.97 5.70 2.28
CA GLU A 19 14.65 5.70 3.71
C GLU A 19 13.37 6.51 4.01
N ASN A 20 13.18 7.59 3.27
CA ASN A 20 11.96 8.40 3.25
C ASN A 20 11.54 8.63 1.79
N PRO A 21 10.76 7.70 1.17
CA PRO A 21 10.32 7.90 -0.20
C PRO A 21 9.43 9.16 -0.26
N PRO A 22 9.56 9.98 -1.31
CA PRO A 22 8.73 11.17 -1.46
C PRO A 22 7.25 10.74 -1.54
N ARG A 23 6.38 11.54 -0.91
CA ARG A 23 4.94 11.31 -1.00
C ARG A 23 4.52 11.36 -2.47
N ILE A 24 3.94 10.27 -2.97
CA ILE A 24 3.40 10.23 -4.34
C ILE A 24 2.23 11.21 -4.41
N GLN A 25 2.37 12.24 -5.24
CA GLN A 25 1.30 13.18 -5.53
C GLN A 25 0.47 12.60 -6.68
N LEU A 26 -0.78 12.30 -6.39
CA LEU A 26 -1.77 11.98 -7.41
C LEU A 26 -2.34 13.31 -7.89
N ASP A 27 -1.99 13.72 -9.10
CA ASP A 27 -2.64 14.85 -9.75
C ASP A 27 -4.06 14.40 -10.16
N PRO A 28 -5.13 15.00 -9.61
CA PRO A 28 -6.50 14.60 -9.93
C PRO A 28 -6.97 15.11 -11.29
N THR A 29 -6.15 15.86 -12.03
CA THR A 29 -6.55 16.40 -13.33
C THR A 29 -6.74 15.29 -14.38
N PRO A 30 -7.85 15.31 -15.14
CA PRO A 30 -8.14 14.30 -16.16
C PRO A 30 -7.18 14.34 -17.36
N THR A 31 -6.34 15.39 -17.45
CA THR A 31 -5.43 15.67 -18.57
C THR A 31 -4.02 15.10 -18.40
N ASN A 32 -3.70 14.44 -17.28
CA ASN A 32 -2.37 13.86 -17.09
C ASN A 32 -2.28 12.47 -17.78
N PRO A 33 -1.42 12.29 -18.81
CA PRO A 33 -1.24 11.01 -19.50
C PRO A 33 -0.50 9.98 -18.64
N GLU A 34 0.20 10.39 -17.59
CA GLU A 34 0.96 9.50 -16.69
C GLU A 34 0.08 9.01 -15.53
N ARG A 35 -0.84 8.10 -15.84
CA ARG A 35 -1.55 7.36 -14.78
C ARG A 35 -0.55 6.51 -14.02
N LYS A 36 -0.28 6.88 -12.77
CA LYS A 36 0.49 6.05 -11.83
C LYS A 36 -0.15 4.66 -11.74
N THR A 37 0.64 3.64 -11.97
CA THR A 37 0.27 2.24 -11.84
C THR A 37 0.56 1.75 -10.43
N GLN A 38 0.04 0.60 -10.04
CA GLN A 38 0.32 0.01 -8.72
C GLN A 38 1.81 -0.23 -8.50
N ALA A 39 2.59 -0.50 -9.57
CA ALA A 39 4.03 -0.68 -9.48
C ALA A 39 4.76 0.59 -9.01
N ASP A 40 4.25 1.78 -9.33
CA ASP A 40 4.82 3.05 -8.89
C ASP A 40 4.74 3.27 -7.37
N PHE A 41 3.85 2.54 -6.69
CA PHE A 41 3.68 2.61 -5.23
C PHE A 41 4.47 1.54 -4.49
N VAL A 42 5.10 0.62 -5.22
CA VAL A 42 5.87 -0.46 -4.65
C VAL A 42 7.33 -0.01 -4.57
N THR A 43 7.90 -0.16 -3.38
CA THR A 43 9.30 0.14 -3.11
C THR A 43 9.94 -1.03 -2.39
N SER A 44 11.25 -1.12 -2.40
CA SER A 44 12.01 -2.11 -1.63
C SER A 44 11.82 -1.97 -0.11
N ASN A 45 11.09 -0.98 0.40
CA ASN A 45 10.62 -1.01 1.80
C ASN A 45 9.61 -2.14 2.05
N PHE A 46 8.99 -2.70 1.01
CA PHE A 46 8.13 -3.88 1.14
C PHE A 46 8.88 -5.13 1.58
N THR A 47 10.17 -5.29 1.22
CA THR A 47 10.96 -6.43 1.73
C THR A 47 11.22 -6.31 3.22
N LYS A 48 11.54 -5.10 3.70
CA LYS A 48 11.63 -4.80 5.14
C LYS A 48 10.31 -5.06 5.86
N LEU A 49 9.18 -4.76 5.22
CA LEU A 49 7.86 -5.06 5.76
C LEU A 49 7.69 -6.57 5.96
N LEU A 50 8.04 -7.39 4.96
CA LEU A 50 8.00 -8.85 5.08
C LEU A 50 8.89 -9.34 6.25
N ASP A 51 10.10 -8.82 6.36
CA ASP A 51 11.03 -9.17 7.45
C ASP A 51 10.46 -8.81 8.83
N ASN A 52 9.82 -7.64 8.97
CA ASN A 52 9.18 -7.21 10.20
C ASN A 52 8.01 -8.12 10.63
N PHE A 53 7.33 -8.74 9.68
CA PHE A 53 6.28 -9.73 9.94
C PHE A 53 6.82 -11.16 10.07
N GLY A 54 8.14 -11.36 9.97
CA GLY A 54 8.76 -12.69 9.98
C GLY A 54 8.44 -13.53 8.75
N LEU A 55 7.97 -12.90 7.67
CA LEU A 55 7.55 -13.57 6.44
C LEU A 55 8.74 -13.75 5.50
N THR A 56 8.76 -14.86 4.78
CA THR A 56 9.84 -15.14 3.84
C THR A 56 9.70 -14.35 2.53
N GLN A 57 10.82 -13.81 2.04
CA GLN A 57 10.90 -13.14 0.74
C GLN A 57 10.95 -14.15 -0.43
N LYS A 58 10.95 -15.47 -0.17
CA LYS A 58 10.97 -16.51 -1.21
C LYS A 58 9.80 -16.38 -2.20
N LEU A 59 8.66 -15.90 -1.73
CA LEU A 59 7.48 -15.62 -2.56
C LEU A 59 7.80 -14.68 -3.73
N LEU A 60 8.65 -13.67 -3.50
CA LEU A 60 8.99 -12.65 -4.50
C LEU A 60 9.88 -13.19 -5.64
N HIS A 61 10.51 -14.35 -5.44
CA HIS A 61 11.32 -15.02 -6.45
C HIS A 61 10.52 -16.01 -7.30
N GLN A 62 9.28 -16.31 -6.92
CA GLN A 62 8.40 -17.23 -7.63
C GLN A 62 7.45 -16.48 -8.54
N ASP A 63 7.03 -17.13 -9.63
CA ASP A 63 6.11 -16.49 -10.58
C ASP A 63 4.75 -16.16 -9.92
N PRO A 64 4.23 -14.94 -10.09
CA PRO A 64 2.96 -14.52 -9.48
C PRO A 64 1.71 -15.31 -9.88
N GLU A 65 1.76 -16.10 -10.96
CA GLU A 65 0.70 -17.04 -11.31
C GLU A 65 0.63 -18.20 -10.33
N LYS A 66 1.79 -18.65 -9.82
CA LYS A 66 1.91 -19.80 -8.92
C LYS A 66 1.72 -19.45 -7.45
N TRP A 67 1.63 -18.17 -7.10
CA TRP A 67 1.52 -17.72 -5.70
C TRP A 67 0.35 -18.36 -4.96
N LYS A 68 -0.78 -18.64 -5.64
CA LYS A 68 -1.95 -19.24 -4.98
C LYS A 68 -1.68 -20.64 -4.41
N ASP A 69 -0.71 -21.36 -4.99
CA ASP A 69 -0.38 -22.72 -4.62
C ASP A 69 0.76 -22.76 -3.59
N LEU A 70 1.37 -21.62 -3.27
CA LEU A 70 2.49 -21.52 -2.35
C LEU A 70 2.01 -21.35 -0.90
N PRO A 71 2.48 -22.17 0.05
CA PRO A 71 2.13 -22.03 1.46
C PRO A 71 2.60 -20.67 2.02
N GLU A 72 3.73 -20.14 1.55
CA GLU A 72 4.26 -18.84 1.94
C GLU A 72 3.29 -17.70 1.60
N PHE A 73 2.58 -17.80 0.47
CA PHE A 73 1.57 -16.82 0.08
C PHE A 73 0.35 -16.90 1.00
N ALA A 74 -0.09 -18.10 1.36
CA ALA A 74 -1.23 -18.28 2.26
C ALA A 74 -0.95 -17.69 3.65
N GLU A 75 0.26 -17.92 4.18
CA GLU A 75 0.71 -17.36 5.45
C GLU A 75 0.82 -15.83 5.40
N ALA A 76 1.49 -15.29 4.38
CA ALA A 76 1.59 -13.85 4.19
C ALA A 76 0.22 -13.20 4.04
N ASN A 77 -0.67 -13.77 3.21
CA ASN A 77 -2.02 -13.26 3.02
C ASN A 77 -2.81 -13.26 4.33
N LYS A 78 -2.75 -14.34 5.12
CA LYS A 78 -3.41 -14.38 6.44
C LYS A 78 -2.88 -13.28 7.37
N THR A 79 -1.57 -13.05 7.37
CA THR A 79 -0.94 -12.02 8.19
C THR A 79 -1.41 -10.62 7.78
N PHE A 80 -1.33 -10.29 6.49
CA PHE A 80 -1.73 -8.99 5.96
C PHE A 80 -3.24 -8.72 6.06
N GLN A 81 -4.09 -9.74 5.94
CA GLN A 81 -5.55 -9.60 6.14
C GLN A 81 -5.91 -9.24 7.58
N ASN A 82 -5.09 -9.64 8.55
CA ASN A 82 -5.30 -9.33 9.96
C ASN A 82 -4.72 -7.97 10.38
N ILE A 83 -4.02 -7.27 9.48
CA ILE A 83 -3.56 -5.91 9.77
C ILE A 83 -4.77 -4.99 9.76
N LYS A 84 -5.06 -4.38 10.92
CA LYS A 84 -6.03 -3.29 11.01
C LYS A 84 -5.48 -2.09 10.24
N VAL A 85 -5.99 -1.84 9.04
CA VAL A 85 -5.74 -0.60 8.32
C VAL A 85 -6.56 0.49 8.99
N VAL A 86 -6.02 1.08 10.06
CA VAL A 86 -6.58 2.30 10.63
C VAL A 86 -6.21 3.41 9.67
N ASN A 87 -7.18 3.87 8.88
CA ASN A 87 -6.99 5.05 8.08
C ASN A 87 -7.07 6.27 9.01
N ASP A 88 -6.01 6.49 9.80
CA ASP A 88 -5.92 7.55 10.81
C ASP A 88 -6.21 8.93 10.19
N PHE A 89 -5.90 9.14 8.92
CA PHE A 89 -6.26 10.37 8.19
C PHE A 89 -7.76 10.54 7.94
N GLY A 90 -8.51 9.45 7.76
CA GLY A 90 -9.96 9.48 7.63
C GLY A 90 -10.64 9.76 8.97
N GLU A 91 -10.21 9.08 10.03
CA GLU A 91 -10.70 9.33 11.40
C GLU A 91 -10.35 10.76 11.86
N ARG A 92 -9.13 11.22 11.60
CA ARG A 92 -8.69 12.59 11.89
C ARG A 92 -9.42 13.63 11.04
N GLY A 93 -9.73 13.33 9.78
CA GLY A 93 -10.52 14.19 8.90
C GLY A 93 -11.96 14.36 9.41
N VAL A 94 -12.59 13.26 9.84
CA VAL A 94 -13.92 13.28 10.46
C VAL A 94 -13.88 14.04 11.79
N ALA A 95 -12.88 13.81 12.63
CA ALA A 95 -12.70 14.53 13.89
C ALA A 95 -12.54 16.05 13.67
N LEU A 96 -11.72 16.47 12.70
CA LEU A 96 -11.57 17.88 12.31
C LEU A 96 -12.88 18.51 11.85
N MET A 97 -13.66 17.81 11.02
CA MET A 97 -14.97 18.30 10.58
C MET A 97 -15.97 18.38 11.75
N GLN A 98 -15.95 17.41 12.66
CA GLN A 98 -16.80 17.42 13.85
C GLN A 98 -16.42 18.57 14.80
N GLU A 99 -15.13 18.78 15.07
CA GLU A 99 -14.64 19.91 15.87
C GLU A 99 -15.01 21.25 15.24
N TYR A 100 -14.83 21.38 13.92
CA TYR A 100 -15.20 22.59 13.17
C TYR A 100 -16.70 22.87 13.24
N ASN A 101 -17.54 21.87 13.01
CA ASN A 101 -19.00 22.00 13.10
C ASN A 101 -19.42 22.31 14.55
N ALA A 102 -18.80 21.69 15.56
CA ALA A 102 -19.08 21.97 16.96
C ALA A 102 -18.71 23.42 17.37
N LEU A 103 -17.67 24.00 16.76
CA LEU A 103 -17.31 25.42 16.94
C LEU A 103 -18.31 26.36 16.26
N LEU A 104 -18.85 25.98 15.10
CA LEU A 104 -19.88 26.77 14.39
C LEU A 104 -21.27 26.68 15.03
N THR A 105 -21.61 25.55 15.68
CA THR A 105 -22.96 25.30 16.22
C THR A 105 -23.14 25.82 17.66
N LYS A 106 -22.18 26.59 18.20
CA LYS A 106 -22.37 27.31 19.47
C LYS A 106 -22.90 28.72 19.22
N ASN A 107 -24.18 28.81 18.85
CA ASN A 107 -25.13 29.89 19.17
C ASN A 107 -26.38 29.74 18.28
N GLU A 108 -27.34 28.96 18.76
CA GLU A 108 -28.76 29.31 18.71
C GLU A 108 -29.33 29.13 20.13
#